data_AF-A0A7V5ICP1-F1
#
_entry.id   AF-A0A7V5ICP1-F1
#
_cell.length_a   1.000
_cell.length_b   1.000
_cell.length_c   1.000
_cell.angle_alpha   90.00
_cell.angle_beta   90.00
_cell.angle_gamma   90.00
#
_symmetry.space_group_name_H-M   'P 1'
#
loop_
_entity.id
_entity.type
_entity.pdbx_description
1 polymer ?
#
loop_
_entity_poly.entity_id
_entity_poly.type
_entity_poly.pdbx_seq_one_letter_code
_entity_poly.pdbx_strand_id
1 'polypeptide(L)'
;MQRIPIFLIVAILIVALYYYPPLRNRIFPEKASETSSLKSEPKEDKFDRLSIELYAAGIKVDNLRGKVALLKMAEKNRDWFKPEEYAQLPALIAKAEDELKQAEAEYEKVKIKYAQENVIKMIKEAMGKKDSESSPEAKGKNK
;
A
#
# COMPACT_ATOMS: atom_id res chain seq x y z
N MET A 1 -45.81 2.69 30.84
CA MET A 1 -46.07 1.69 29.77
C MET A 1 -45.76 2.40 28.45
N GLN A 2 -44.89 2.01 27.51
CA GLN A 2 -43.97 0.89 27.30
C GLN A 2 -42.56 1.46 27.07
N ARG A 3 -41.52 0.93 27.72
CA ARG A 3 -40.13 1.24 27.34
C ARG A 3 -39.75 0.25 26.25
N ILE A 4 -39.82 0.67 24.98
CA ILE A 4 -39.35 -0.18 23.87
C ILE A 4 -37.83 -0.32 24.04
N PRO A 5 -37.29 -1.54 24.20
CA PRO A 5 -35.86 -1.72 24.36
C PRO A 5 -35.16 -1.30 23.06
N ILE A 6 -34.25 -0.33 23.15
CA ILE A 6 -33.49 0.24 22.03
C ILE A 6 -32.81 -0.86 21.20
N PHE A 7 -32.38 -1.94 21.86
CA PHE A 7 -31.81 -3.13 21.23
C PHE A 7 -32.74 -3.80 20.19
N LEU A 8 -34.05 -3.73 20.40
CA LEU A 8 -35.05 -4.32 19.50
C LEU A 8 -35.17 -3.51 18.21
N ILE A 9 -35.01 -2.18 18.30
CA ILE A 9 -34.96 -1.29 17.13
C ILE A 9 -33.70 -1.57 16.30
N VAL A 10 -32.55 -1.71 16.96
CA VAL A 10 -31.28 -2.02 16.28
C VAL A 10 -31.33 -3.39 15.60
N ALA A 11 -31.89 -4.41 16.27
CA ALA A 11 -32.06 -5.74 15.70
C ALA A 11 -32.97 -5.73 14.46
N ILE A 12 -34.09 -4.99 14.49
CA ILE A 12 -34.98 -4.84 13.34
C ILE A 12 -34.27 -4.16 12.16
N LEU A 13 -33.46 -3.12 12.42
CA LEU A 13 -32.70 -2.44 11.37
C LEU A 13 -31.68 -3.36 10.70
N ILE A 14 -30.98 -4.19 11.48
CA ILE A 14 -30.01 -5.15 10.94
C ILE A 14 -30.71 -6.21 10.08
N VAL A 15 -31.83 -6.76 10.55
CA VAL A 15 -32.60 -7.76 9.81
C VAL A 15 -33.19 -7.16 8.53
N ALA A 16 -33.70 -5.93 8.59
CA ALA A 16 -34.21 -5.22 7.41
C ALA A 16 -33.10 -4.96 6.38
N LEU A 17 -31.89 -4.58 6.81
CA LEU A 17 -30.74 -4.39 5.91
C LEU A 17 -30.23 -5.72 5.32
N TYR A 18 -30.38 -6.83 6.04
CA TYR A 18 -29.97 -8.16 5.57
C TYR A 18 -30.95 -8.74 4.54
N TYR A 19 -32.26 -8.56 4.74
CA TYR A 19 -33.30 -9.15 3.88
C TYR A 19 -33.81 -8.23 2.75
N TYR A 20 -33.58 -6.92 2.82
CA TYR A 20 -34.01 -5.96 1.79
C TYR A 20 -32.81 -5.27 1.11
N PRO A 21 -32.33 -5.83 -0.04
CA PRO A 21 -31.21 -5.28 -0.81
C PRO A 21 -31.32 -3.79 -1.21
N PRO A 22 -32.49 -3.24 -1.59
CA PRO A 22 -32.54 -1.83 -2.02
C PRO A 22 -32.29 -0.83 -0.88
N LEU A 23 -32.52 -1.21 0.38
CA LEU A 23 -32.20 -0.38 1.56
C LEU A 23 -30.70 -0.43 1.89
N ARG A 24 -30.07 -1.61 1.72
CA ARG A 24 -28.61 -1.79 1.83
C ARG A 24 -27.86 -0.91 0.83
N ASN A 25 -28.28 -0.86 -0.42
CA ASN A 25 -27.62 -0.07 -1.48
C ASN A 25 -27.70 1.45 -1.31
N ARG A 26 -28.65 1.99 -0.52
CA ARG A 26 -28.71 3.43 -0.23
C ARG A 26 -27.74 3.87 0.87
N ILE A 27 -27.43 2.98 1.82
CA ILE A 27 -26.56 3.28 2.98
C ILE A 27 -25.13 2.79 2.72
N PHE A 28 -24.99 1.67 2.01
CA PHE A 28 -23.74 1.12 1.52
C PHE A 28 -23.89 0.86 0.01
N PRO A 29 -23.61 1.85 -0.85
CA PRO A 29 -23.58 1.62 -2.29
C PRO A 29 -22.43 0.66 -2.60
N GLU A 30 -22.77 -0.62 -2.66
CA GLU A 30 -21.93 -1.66 -3.24
C GLU A 30 -21.73 -1.24 -4.69
N LYS A 31 -20.51 -0.82 -5.05
CA LYS A 31 -20.16 -0.43 -6.41
C LYS A 31 -20.58 -1.58 -7.32
N ALA A 32 -21.62 -1.33 -8.11
CA ALA A 32 -22.07 -2.27 -9.11
C ALA A 32 -20.87 -2.66 -9.96
N SER A 33 -20.56 -3.95 -9.93
CA SER A 33 -19.70 -4.61 -10.91
C SER A 33 -20.41 -4.50 -12.25
N GLU A 34 -20.21 -3.38 -12.94
CA GLU A 34 -20.45 -3.30 -14.37
C GLU A 34 -19.39 -4.13 -15.07
N THR A 35 -19.81 -5.34 -15.43
CA THR A 35 -19.20 -6.16 -16.48
C THR A 35 -19.37 -5.42 -17.81
N SER A 36 -18.62 -4.34 -18.00
CA SER A 36 -18.38 -3.73 -19.30
C SER A 36 -17.10 -4.34 -19.83
N SER A 37 -17.23 -5.18 -20.84
CA SER A 37 -16.17 -5.64 -21.74
C SER A 37 -15.50 -4.45 -22.45
N LEU A 38 -14.70 -3.69 -21.70
CA LEU A 38 -13.69 -2.82 -22.27
C LEU A 38 -12.53 -3.73 -22.65
N LYS A 39 -12.39 -3.95 -23.97
CA LYS A 39 -11.14 -4.32 -24.61
C LYS A 39 -10.02 -3.58 -23.88
N SER A 40 -9.30 -4.30 -23.03
CA SER A 40 -8.05 -3.80 -22.48
C SER A 40 -7.10 -3.77 -23.66
N GLU A 41 -6.93 -2.60 -24.26
CA GLU A 41 -5.63 -2.25 -24.82
C GLU A 41 -4.56 -2.68 -23.80
N PRO A 42 -3.39 -3.17 -24.24
CA PRO A 42 -2.30 -3.43 -23.32
C PRO A 42 -1.89 -2.07 -22.76
N LYS A 43 -2.52 -1.66 -21.66
CA LYS A 43 -1.92 -0.70 -20.75
C LYS A 43 -0.63 -1.37 -20.35
N GLU A 44 0.47 -0.89 -20.91
CA GLU A 44 1.78 -1.05 -20.30
C GLU A 44 1.57 -0.93 -18.79
N ASP A 45 1.77 -2.02 -18.05
CA ASP A 45 1.72 -2.00 -16.60
C ASP A 45 2.82 -1.03 -16.16
N LYS A 46 2.45 0.23 -15.95
CA LYS A 46 3.36 1.39 -15.85
C LYS A 46 4.28 1.36 -14.62
N PHE A 47 4.21 0.31 -13.82
CA PHE A 47 5.04 0.12 -12.65
C PHE A 47 5.79 -1.20 -12.77
N ASP A 48 7.10 -1.09 -12.93
CA ASP A 48 7.98 -2.25 -12.84
C ASP A 48 7.83 -2.91 -11.46
N ARG A 49 7.87 -4.23 -11.39
CA ARG A 49 7.59 -4.99 -10.17
C ARG A 49 8.47 -4.53 -9.00
N LEU A 50 9.74 -4.22 -9.27
CA LEU A 50 10.65 -3.71 -8.24
C LEU A 50 10.28 -2.32 -7.73
N SER A 51 9.66 -1.48 -8.55
CA SER A 51 9.17 -0.17 -8.09
C SER A 51 8.02 -0.31 -7.10
N ILE A 52 7.13 -1.29 -7.33
CA ILE A 52 6.03 -1.63 -6.42
C ILE A 52 6.60 -2.23 -5.13
N GLU A 53 7.55 -3.16 -5.23
CA GLU A 53 8.20 -3.77 -4.07
C GLU A 53 8.94 -2.73 -3.22
N LEU A 54 9.64 -1.77 -3.85
CA LEU A 54 10.32 -0.67 -3.16
C LEU A 54 9.34 0.24 -2.43
N TYR A 55 8.23 0.60 -3.09
CA TYR A 55 7.18 1.41 -2.48
C TYR A 55 6.53 0.69 -1.30
N ALA A 56 6.15 -0.58 -1.47
CA ALA A 56 5.54 -1.38 -0.42
C ALA A 56 6.47 -1.56 0.79
N ALA A 57 7.76 -1.79 0.55
CA ALA A 57 8.77 -1.87 1.60
C ALA A 57 8.91 -0.53 2.35
N GLY A 58 8.90 0.60 1.63
CA GLY A 58 8.93 1.94 2.23
C GLY A 58 7.73 2.20 3.14
N ILE A 59 6.52 1.93 2.66
CA ILE A 59 5.29 2.04 3.47
C ILE A 59 5.34 1.16 4.72
N LYS A 60 5.86 -0.07 4.60
CA LYS A 60 6.02 -0.98 5.75
C LYS A 60 6.94 -0.38 6.82
N VAL A 61 8.09 0.16 6.41
CA VAL A 61 9.03 0.83 7.31
C VAL A 61 8.39 2.04 7.99
N ASP A 62 7.73 2.91 7.24
CA ASP A 62 7.12 4.13 7.79
C ASP A 62 6.00 3.83 8.79
N ASN A 63 5.17 2.81 8.50
CA ASN A 63 4.14 2.35 9.43
C ASN A 63 4.75 1.81 10.73
N LEU A 64 5.82 1.01 10.63
CA LEU A 64 6.52 0.47 11.81
C LEU A 64 7.19 1.59 12.63
N ARG A 65 7.80 2.58 11.97
CA ARG A 65 8.33 3.79 12.65
C ARG A 65 7.24 4.54 13.39
N GLY A 66 6.08 4.72 12.77
CA GLY A 66 4.90 5.32 13.40
C GLY A 66 4.44 4.54 14.63
N LYS A 67 4.35 3.20 14.53
CA LYS A 67 4.01 2.34 15.67
C LYS A 67 5.00 2.44 16.82
N VAL A 68 6.31 2.39 16.54
CA VAL A 68 7.34 2.56 17.57
C VAL A 68 7.23 3.93 18.24
N ALA A 69 7.00 4.99 17.47
CA ALA A 69 6.81 6.33 18.02
C ALA A 69 5.60 6.41 18.95
N LEU A 70 4.48 5.79 18.57
CA LEU A 70 3.28 5.72 19.41
C LEU A 70 3.52 4.92 20.69
N LEU A 71 4.23 3.79 20.61
CA LEU A 71 4.56 2.98 21.80
C LEU A 71 5.52 3.72 22.75
N LYS A 72 6.51 4.47 22.22
CA LYS A 72 7.38 5.33 23.03
C LYS A 72 6.63 6.53 23.62
N MET A 73 5.60 7.02 22.93
CA MET A 73 4.71 8.03 23.49
C MET A 73 3.90 7.45 24.65
N ALA A 74 3.36 6.24 24.50
CA ALA A 74 2.67 5.51 25.56
C ALA A 74 3.57 5.29 26.78
N GLU A 75 4.86 5.02 26.59
CA GLU A 75 5.82 4.83 27.70
C GLU A 75 5.98 6.10 28.55
N LYS A 76 5.89 7.27 27.92
CA LYS A 76 5.96 8.57 28.62
C LYS A 76 4.65 8.96 29.30
N ASN A 77 3.52 8.35 28.93
CA ASN A 77 2.18 8.67 29.42
C ASN A 77 1.56 7.47 30.13
N ARG A 78 2.15 7.11 31.29
CA ARG A 78 1.74 5.96 32.10
C ARG A 78 0.25 5.97 32.47
N ASP A 79 -0.30 7.16 32.70
CA ASP A 79 -1.68 7.41 33.12
C ASP A 79 -2.74 6.95 32.10
N TRP A 80 -2.36 6.72 30.85
CA TRP A 80 -3.28 6.21 29.82
C TRP A 80 -3.63 4.73 29.97
N PHE A 81 -2.89 3.98 30.79
CA PHE A 81 -2.97 2.53 30.85
C PHE A 81 -3.16 2.02 32.27
N LYS A 82 -3.82 0.85 32.38
CA LYS A 82 -3.83 0.10 33.64
C LYS A 82 -2.43 -0.47 33.93
N PRO A 83 -2.08 -0.75 35.20
CA PRO A 83 -0.77 -1.29 35.55
C PRO A 83 -0.39 -2.57 34.78
N GLU A 84 -1.36 -3.45 34.53
CA GLU A 84 -1.16 -4.74 33.85
C GLU A 84 -0.91 -4.57 32.34
N GLU A 85 -1.53 -3.55 31.74
CA GLU A 85 -1.34 -3.18 30.33
C GLU A 85 0.01 -2.47 30.15
N TYR A 86 0.33 -1.55 31.06
CA TYR A 86 1.61 -0.83 31.07
C TYR A 86 2.81 -1.77 31.26
N ALA A 87 2.67 -2.83 32.06
CA ALA A 87 3.72 -3.82 32.27
C ALA A 87 4.13 -4.56 30.98
N GLN A 88 3.23 -4.65 30.00
CA GLN A 88 3.51 -5.30 28.71
C GLN A 88 4.19 -4.35 27.71
N LEU A 89 4.12 -3.03 27.95
CA LEU A 89 4.57 -2.01 27.02
C LEU A 89 6.06 -2.11 26.64
N PRO A 90 7.00 -2.39 27.57
CA PRO A 90 8.41 -2.57 27.21
C PRO A 90 8.63 -3.73 26.23
N ALA A 91 7.92 -4.84 26.42
CA ALA A 91 8.01 -6.00 25.53
C ALA A 91 7.45 -5.70 24.13
N LEU A 92 6.35 -4.93 24.06
CA LEU A 92 5.77 -4.48 22.79
C LEU A 92 6.71 -3.51 22.05
N ILE A 93 7.36 -2.59 22.76
CA ILE A 93 8.36 -1.68 22.20
C ILE A 93 9.53 -2.49 21.61
N ALA A 94 10.12 -3.40 22.39
CA ALA A 94 11.25 -4.21 21.94
C ALA A 94 10.90 -5.03 20.69
N LYS A 95 9.71 -5.64 20.65
CA LYS A 95 9.24 -6.39 19.48
C LYS A 95 9.05 -5.48 18.26
N ALA A 96 8.43 -4.31 18.43
CA ALA A 96 8.20 -3.38 17.33
C ALA A 96 9.52 -2.80 16.78
N GLU A 97 10.52 -2.57 17.64
CA GLU A 97 11.85 -2.13 17.22
C GLU A 97 12.60 -3.22 16.43
N ASP A 98 12.49 -4.48 16.83
CA ASP A 98 13.08 -5.59 16.07
C ASP A 98 12.41 -5.76 14.70
N GLU A 99 11.07 -5.73 14.65
CA GLU A 99 10.31 -5.76 13.40
C GLU A 99 10.69 -4.59 12.48
N LEU A 100 10.85 -3.39 13.03
CA LEU A 100 11.32 -2.20 12.29
C LEU A 100 12.71 -2.43 11.72
N LYS A 101 13.66 -2.92 12.52
CA LYS A 101 15.04 -3.18 12.07
C LYS A 101 15.09 -4.20 10.94
N GLN A 102 14.28 -5.25 11.02
CA GLN A 102 14.15 -6.25 9.95
C GLN A 102 13.58 -5.63 8.67
N ALA A 103 12.52 -4.82 8.79
CA ALA A 103 11.91 -4.14 7.65
C ALA A 103 12.84 -3.11 6.99
N GLU A 104 13.66 -2.39 7.77
CA GLU A 104 14.68 -1.47 7.26
C GLU A 104 15.76 -2.21 6.46
N ALA A 105 16.20 -3.38 6.94
CA ALA A 105 17.14 -4.22 6.22
C ALA A 105 16.55 -4.77 4.91
N GLU A 106 15.27 -5.16 4.89
CA GLU A 106 14.56 -5.54 3.68
C GLU A 106 14.44 -4.38 2.68
N TYR A 107 14.05 -3.20 3.17
CA TYR A 107 13.92 -1.99 2.37
C TYR A 107 15.23 -1.61 1.69
N GLU A 108 16.36 -1.59 2.43
CA GLU A 108 17.67 -1.27 1.83
C GLU A 108 18.09 -2.32 0.79
N LYS A 109 17.79 -3.61 0.99
CA LYS A 109 18.03 -4.64 -0.04
C LYS A 109 17.24 -4.38 -1.31
N VAL A 110 15.96 -4.07 -1.21
CA VAL A 110 15.10 -3.80 -2.38
C VAL A 110 15.52 -2.51 -3.08
N LYS A 111 15.87 -1.47 -2.32
CA LYS A 111 16.39 -0.20 -2.83
C LYS A 111 17.69 -0.37 -3.63
N ILE A 112 18.63 -1.17 -3.14
CA ILE A 112 19.87 -1.48 -3.86
C ILE A 112 19.56 -2.20 -5.17
N LYS A 113 18.69 -3.22 -5.16
CA LYS A 113 18.29 -3.94 -6.39
C LYS A 113 17.63 -3.02 -7.41
N TYR A 114 16.67 -2.20 -6.96
CA TYR A 114 16.01 -1.21 -7.80
C TYR A 114 17.02 -0.23 -8.42
N ALA A 115 17.98 0.26 -7.64
CA ALA A 115 19.02 1.15 -8.14
C ALA A 115 19.91 0.47 -9.20
N GLN A 116 20.34 -0.78 -8.96
CA GLN A 116 21.14 -1.55 -9.91
C GLN A 116 20.41 -1.75 -11.24
N GLU A 117 19.16 -2.17 -11.20
CA GLU A 117 18.36 -2.40 -12.40
C GLU A 117 18.10 -1.11 -13.18
N ASN A 118 17.79 -0.02 -12.48
CA ASN A 118 17.54 1.25 -13.14
C ASN A 118 18.83 1.81 -13.79
N VAL A 119 19.99 1.66 -13.13
CA VAL A 119 21.29 2.02 -13.74
C VAL A 119 21.58 1.16 -14.97
N ILE A 120 21.37 -0.16 -14.91
CA ILE A 120 21.54 -1.06 -16.05
C ILE A 120 20.62 -0.65 -17.20
N LYS A 121 19.37 -0.29 -16.90
CA LYS A 121 18.40 0.20 -17.90
C LYS A 121 18.88 1.48 -18.57
N MET A 122 19.33 2.47 -17.78
CA MET A 122 19.90 3.71 -18.32
C MET A 122 21.11 3.47 -19.22
N ILE A 123 22.02 2.55 -18.85
CA ILE A 123 23.18 2.18 -19.66
C ILE A 123 22.75 1.53 -20.98
N LYS A 124 21.79 0.59 -20.94
CA LYS A 124 21.26 -0.06 -22.15
C LYS A 124 20.57 0.92 -23.08
N GLU A 125 19.76 1.83 -22.55
CA GLU A 125 19.09 2.89 -23.33
C GLU A 125 20.12 3.84 -23.99
N ALA A 126 21.20 4.18 -23.28
CA ALA A 126 22.27 5.00 -23.82
C ALA A 126 23.06 4.29 -24.94
N MET A 127 23.29 2.98 -24.81
CA MET A 127 23.95 2.18 -25.86
C MET A 127 23.04 1.99 -27.09
N GLY A 128 21.77 1.67 -26.91
CA GLY A 128 20.82 1.49 -28.01
C GLY A 128 20.56 2.77 -28.82
N LYS A 129 20.70 3.95 -28.19
CA LYS A 129 20.64 5.24 -28.90
C LYS A 129 21.85 5.47 -29.82
N LYS A 130 23.05 5.01 -29.46
CA LYS A 130 24.24 5.14 -30.33
C LYS A 130 24.13 4.33 -31.62
N ASP A 131 23.44 3.19 -31.58
CA ASP A 131 23.25 2.35 -32.77
C ASP A 131 22.15 2.89 -33.71
N SER A 132 21.23 3.72 -33.18
CA SER A 132 20.15 4.34 -33.96
C SER A 132 20.50 5.72 -34.53
N GLU A 133 21.49 6.42 -33.96
CA GLU A 133 22.02 7.69 -34.47
C GLU A 133 23.13 7.52 -35.54
N SER A 134 23.61 6.30 -35.77
CA SER A 134 24.72 5.99 -36.70
C SER A 134 24.30 5.41 -38.05
N SER A 135 23.02 5.41 -38.41
CA SER A 135 22.60 5.22 -39.81
C SER A 135 22.55 6.57 -40.54
N PRO A 136 23.55 6.92 -41.36
CA PRO A 136 23.41 8.08 -42.23
C PRO A 136 22.33 7.76 -43.27
N GLU A 137 21.28 8.58 -43.32
CA GLU A 137 20.42 8.67 -44.49
C GLU A 137 21.33 8.94 -45.71
N ALA A 138 21.59 7.90 -46.50
CA ALA A 138 22.04 8.04 -47.88
C ALA A 138 20.89 8.60 -48.73
N LYS A 139 20.56 9.88 -48.52
CA LYS A 139 19.74 10.68 -49.43
C LYS A 139 20.63 11.70 -50.11
N GLY A 140 20.87 11.48 -51.40
CA GLY A 140 21.20 12.56 -52.32
C GLY A 140 22.28 12.23 -53.34
N LYS A 141 21.85 11.78 -54.52
CA LYS A 141 21.97 12.53 -55.80
C LYS A 141 21.87 11.56 -56.97
N ASN A 142 20.65 11.43 -57.51
CA ASN A 142 20.49 11.21 -58.94
C ASN A 142 19.98 12.53 -59.51
N LYS A 143 20.83 13.21 -60.27
CA LYS A 143 20.43 14.18 -61.27
C LYS A 143 21.44 14.19 -62.40
#